data_AF-X1SCP8-F1
#
_entry.id   AF-X1SCP8-F1
#
_cell.length_a   1.000
_cell.length_b   1.000
_cell.length_c   1.000
_cell.angle_alpha   90.00
_cell.angle_beta   90.00
_cell.angle_gamma   90.00
#
_symmetry.space_group_name_H-M   'P 1'
#
loop_
_entity.id
_entity.type
_entity.pdbx_description
1 polymer ?
#
loop_
_entity_poly.entity_id
_entity_poly.type
_entity_poly.pdbx_seq_one_letter_code
_entity_poly.pdbx_strand_id
1 'polypeptide(L)' 'MAKYKTLELHLLKLYTLRLGPNSYKHTCTLADWDDGESVELSMTLKYPITAVTPLKLRVVVEDLPEAPAPT' A
#
# COMPACT_ATOMS: atom_id res chain seq x y z
N MET A 1 -2.83 22.23 -10.71
CA MET A 1 -2.95 20.90 -11.37
C MET A 1 -2.29 19.90 -10.44
N ALA A 2 -3.06 18.94 -9.92
CA ALA A 2 -2.51 17.86 -9.12
C ALA A 2 -1.45 17.12 -9.96
N LYS A 3 -0.22 17.04 -9.46
CA LYS A 3 0.83 16.21 -10.07
C LYS A 3 0.60 14.80 -9.56
N TYR A 4 0.36 13.89 -10.48
CA TYR A 4 0.13 12.49 -10.18
C TYR A 4 1.41 11.70 -10.44
N LYS A 5 1.96 11.03 -9.42
CA LYS A 5 3.07 10.06 -9.58
C LYS A 5 2.47 8.66 -9.70
N THR A 6 3.01 7.84 -10.62
CA THR A 6 2.78 6.38 -10.64
C THR A 6 3.94 5.73 -9.90
N LEU A 7 3.65 4.84 -8.96
CA LEU A 7 4.66 4.07 -8.23
C LEU A 7 4.70 2.63 -8.77
N GLU A 8 5.90 2.07 -8.94
CA GLU A 8 6.08 0.64 -9.24
C GLU A 8 6.54 -0.07 -7.98
N LEU A 9 5.60 -0.72 -7.29
CA LEU A 9 5.82 -1.22 -5.94
C LEU A 9 6.08 -2.73 -5.91
N HIS A 10 7.13 -3.15 -5.20
CA HIS A 10 7.46 -4.56 -4.98
C HIS A 10 7.09 -4.98 -3.57
N LEU A 11 6.38 -6.09 -3.45
CA LEU A 11 5.98 -6.62 -2.14
C LEU A 11 7.17 -7.22 -1.40
N LEU A 12 7.47 -6.66 -0.23
CA LEU A 12 8.50 -7.18 0.67
C LEU A 12 7.89 -8.08 1.75
N LYS A 13 6.81 -7.62 2.38
CA LYS A 13 6.13 -8.33 3.47
C LYS A 13 4.63 -8.22 3.31
N LEU A 14 3.93 -9.33 3.51
CA LEU A 14 2.49 -9.38 3.61
C LEU A 14 2.12 -10.02 4.94
N TYR A 15 1.32 -9.31 5.72
CA TYR A 15 0.68 -9.85 6.90
C TYR A 15 -0.84 -9.87 6.69
N THR A 16 -1.46 -11.01 6.99
CA THR A 16 -2.91 -11.20 6.85
C THR A 16 -3.50 -11.53 8.21
N LEU A 17 -4.42 -10.69 8.70
CA LEU A 17 -5.18 -10.90 9.93
C LEU A 17 -6.63 -11.21 9.58
N ARG A 18 -7.17 -12.33 10.07
CA ARG A 18 -8.60 -12.62 9.97
C ARG A 18 -9.37 -11.78 11.00
N LEU A 19 -10.31 -10.97 10.51
CA LEU A 19 -11.18 -10.14 11.36
C LEU A 19 -12.51 -10.83 11.68
N GLY A 20 -12.94 -11.78 10.85
CA GLY A 20 -14.20 -12.50 11.02
C GLY A 20 -14.47 -13.51 9.89
N PRO A 21 -15.71 -13.98 9.74
CA PRO A 21 -16.12 -14.74 8.55
C PRO A 21 -15.96 -13.88 7.30
N ASN A 22 -15.19 -14.35 6.31
CA ASN A 22 -14.98 -13.67 5.03
C ASN A 22 -14.52 -12.20 5.17
N SER A 23 -13.68 -11.90 6.15
CA SER A 23 -13.12 -10.57 6.37
C SER A 23 -11.68 -10.68 6.86
N TYR A 24 -10.76 -10.10 6.10
CA TYR A 24 -9.33 -10.19 6.32
C TYR A 24 -8.71 -8.80 6.12
N LYS A 25 -7.87 -8.38 7.07
CA LYS A 25 -7.01 -7.20 6.94
C LYS A 25 -5.65 -7.65 6.43
N HIS A 26 -5.19 -7.00 5.37
CA HIS A 26 -3.87 -7.20 4.78
C HIS A 26 -3.04 -5.95 5.01
N THR A 27 -1.88 -6.11 5.63
CA THR A 27 -0.86 -5.08 5.71
C THR A 27 0.29 -5.49 4.79
N CYS A 28 0.50 -4.67 3.76
CA CYS A 28 1.55 -4.85 2.78
C CYS A 28 2.65 -3.82 3.04
N THR A 29 3.87 -4.29 3.29
CA THR A 29 5.06 -3.45 3.19
C THR A 29 5.63 -3.63 1.79
N LEU A 30 5.67 -2.54 1.05
CA LEU A 30 6.13 -2.46 -0.32
C LEU A 30 7.38 -1.57 -0.38
N ALA A 31 8.21 -1.76 -1.40
CA ALA A 31 9.25 -0.80 -1.77
C ALA A 31 8.99 -0.27 -3.17
N ASP A 32 9.12 1.05 -3.36
CA ASP A 32 9.18 1.64 -4.70
C ASP A 32 10.44 1.13 -5.40
N TRP A 33 10.29 0.66 -6.63
CA TRP A 33 11.38 0.14 -7.43
C TRP A 33 12.39 1.21 -7.80
N ASP A 34 11.95 2.46 -7.95
CA ASP A 34 12.79 3.55 -8.45
C ASP A 34 13.80 4.03 -7.39
N ASP A 35 13.35 4.24 -6.15
CA ASP A 35 14.16 4.83 -5.07
C ASP A 35 14.27 3.96 -3.82
N GLY A 36 13.56 2.83 -3.76
CA GLY A 36 13.56 1.94 -2.60
C GLY A 36 12.72 2.44 -1.43
N GLU A 37 11.95 3.53 -1.59
CA GLU A 37 11.14 4.08 -0.51
C GLU A 37 10.08 3.07 -0.04
N SER A 38 9.98 2.90 1.28
CA SER A 38 9.05 1.94 1.86
C SER A 38 7.65 2.53 1.92
N VAL A 39 6.70 1.86 1.27
CA VAL A 39 5.28 2.21 1.28
C VAL A 39 4.51 1.16 2.05
N GLU A 40 3.74 1.58 3.05
CA GLU A 40 2.81 0.69 3.75
C GLU A 40 1.39 0.87 3.21
N LEU A 41 0.75 -0.22 2.80
CA LEU A 41 -0.65 -0.26 2.40
C LEU A 41 -1.43 -1.20 3.33
N SER A 42 -2.54 -0.71 3.87
CA SER A 42 -3.50 -1.54 4.61
C SER A 42 -4.80 -1.64 3.82
N MET A 43 -5.26 -2.86 3.54
CA MET A 43 -6.51 -3.12 2.83
C MET A 43 -7.34 -4.19 3.53
N THR A 44 -8.66 -4.08 3.46
CA THR A 44 -9.59 -5.09 4.00
C THR A 44 -10.31 -5.77 2.86
N LEU A 45 -10.17 -7.09 2.74
CA LEU A 45 -10.74 -7.90 1.68
C LEU A 45 -11.59 -9.04 2.24
N LYS A 46 -12.46 -9.59 1.39
CA LYS A 46 -13.27 -10.76 1.75
C LYS A 46 -12.51 -12.09 1.69
N TYR A 47 -11.33 -12.09 1.07
CA TYR A 47 -10.53 -13.28 0.79
C TYR A 47 -9.13 -13.13 1.38
N PRO A 48 -8.52 -14.22 1.88
CA PRO A 48 -7.15 -14.18 2.35
C PRO A 48 -6.19 -14.14 1.17
N ILE A 49 -5.30 -13.14 1.14
CA ILE A 49 -4.12 -13.13 0.26
C ILE A 49 -2.98 -13.86 0.98
N THR A 50 -2.38 -14.83 0.31
CA THR A 50 -1.30 -15.68 0.84
C THR A 50 0.03 -15.47 0.13
N ALA A 51 0.01 -14.99 -1.12
CA ALA A 51 1.18 -14.60 -1.88
C ALA A 51 0.77 -13.62 -2.97
N VAL A 52 1.68 -12.75 -3.37
CA VAL A 52 1.45 -11.83 -4.49
C VAL A 52 2.71 -11.75 -5.33
N THR A 53 2.62 -12.19 -6.58
CA THR A 53 3.74 -12.18 -7.53
C THR A 53 3.25 -11.86 -8.94
N PRO A 54 3.82 -10.85 -9.62
CA PRO A 54 4.12 -9.51 -9.12
C PRO A 54 2.84 -8.65 -9.02
N LEU A 55 2.68 -7.91 -7.91
CA LEU A 55 1.56 -6.98 -7.73
C LEU A 55 1.96 -5.60 -8.28
N LYS A 56 1.48 -5.23 -9.46
CA LYS A 56 1.67 -3.87 -9.97
C LYS A 56 0.55 -2.96 -9.46
N LEU A 57 0.83 -2.21 -8.40
CA LEU A 57 -0.08 -1.19 -7.86
C LEU A 57 0.18 0.16 -8.53
N ARG A 58 -0.65 0.53 -9.51
CA ARG A 58 -0.66 1.90 -10.03
C ARG A 58 -1.53 2.76 -9.11
N VAL A 59 -0.88 3.48 -8.20
CA VAL A 59 -1.53 4.49 -7.35
C VAL A 59 -1.28 5.87 -7.96
N VAL A 60 -2.30 6.71 -7.91
CA VAL A 60 -2.26 8.10 -8.32
C VAL A 60 -2.24 8.93 -7.04
N VAL A 61 -1.06 9.44 -6.66
CA VAL A 61 -0.88 10.23 -5.43
C VAL A 61 -0.95 11.72 -5.79
N GLU A 62 -1.71 12.50 -5.02
CA GLU A 62 -1.69 13.96 -5.07
C GLU A 62 -0.71 14.47 -4.00
N ASP A 63 0.14 15.43 -4.37
CA ASP A 63 0.96 16.19 -3.41
C ASP A 63 0.02 17.00 -2.50
N LEU A 64 -0.40 16.40 -1.38
CA LEU A 64 -1.15 17.11 -0.36
C LEU A 64 -0.20 18.09 0.33
N PRO A 65 -0.59 19.37 0.53
CA PRO A 65 0.22 20.30 1.29
C PRO A 65 0.44 19.73 2.70
N GLU A 66 1.69 19.74 3.14
CA GLU A 66 2.09 19.26 4.46
C GLU A 66 1.25 20.00 5.52
N ALA A 67 0.52 19.26 6.35
CA ALA A 67 -0.27 19.88 7.41
C ALA A 67 0.69 20.65 8.33
N PRO A 68 0.37 21.91 8.69
CA PRO A 68 1.22 22.67 9.60
C PRO A 68 1.43 21.87 10.89
N ALA A 69 2.66 21.88 11.41
CA ALA A 69 2.99 21.18 12.65
C ALA A 69 2.00 21.57 13.76
N PRO A 70 1.53 20.61 14.58
CA PRO A 70 0.60 20.92 15.66
C PRO A 70 1.26 21.89 16.66
N THR A 71 0.61 23.03 16.89
CA THR A 71 0.96 24.01 17.95
C THR A 71 0.60 23.51 19.33
#